data_AF-A0A952DQK6-F1
#
_entry.id   AF-A0A952DQK6-F1
#
_cell.length_a   1.000
_cell.length_b   1.000
_cell.length_c   1.000
_cell.angle_alpha   90.00
_cell.angle_beta   90.00
_cell.angle_gamma   90.00
#
_symmetry.space_group_name_H-M   'P 1'
#
loop_
_entity.id
_entity.type
_entity.pdbx_description
1 polymer ?
#
loop_
_entity_poly.entity_id
_entity_poly.type
_entity_poly.pdbx_seq_one_letter_code
_entity_poly.pdbx_strand_id
1 'polypeptide(L)' 'MKDFLDIQKDHVELLNDVLKGLSSNGVIYFSTNFTKFVLEQDKINATVIKDITKATTPFDFEGKLKRWCYKIEK' A
#
# COMPACT_ATOMS: atom_id res chain seq x y z
N MET A 1 2.22 11.67 18.49
CA MET A 1 1.68 10.50 17.76
C MET A 1 0.24 10.36 18.21
N LYS A 2 -0.74 10.23 17.30
CA LYS A 2 -2.13 9.93 17.71
C LYS A 2 -2.13 8.55 18.41
N ASP A 3 -3.02 8.34 19.36
CA ASP A 3 -3.09 7.10 20.14
C ASP A 3 -3.56 5.87 19.34
N PHE A 4 -3.91 6.03 18.06
CA PHE A 4 -4.29 4.95 17.15
C PHE A 4 -3.91 5.26 15.69
N LEU A 5 -3.68 4.19 14.93
CA LEU A 5 -3.42 4.22 13.48
C LEU A 5 -4.72 3.98 12.70
N ASP A 6 -5.10 4.90 11.82
CA ASP A 6 -6.19 4.77 10.86
C ASP A 6 -5.61 4.65 9.45
N ILE A 7 -5.61 3.44 8.88
CA ILE A 7 -4.92 3.18 7.61
C ILE A 7 -5.44 4.04 6.46
N GLN A 8 -6.72 4.43 6.45
CA GLN A 8 -7.23 5.28 5.39
C GLN A 8 -6.69 6.70 5.49
N LYS A 9 -6.56 7.24 6.71
CA LYS A 9 -6.07 8.61 6.93
C LYS A 9 -4.56 8.71 6.89
N ASP A 10 -3.88 7.70 7.41
CA ASP A 10 -2.46 7.79 7.76
C ASP A 10 -1.55 7.10 6.73
N HIS A 11 -2.08 6.37 5.73
CA HIS A 11 -1.26 5.65 4.76
C HIS A 11 -0.29 6.54 3.96
N VAL A 12 -0.69 7.78 3.63
CA VAL A 12 0.17 8.69 2.87
C VAL A 12 1.42 9.06 3.67
N GLU A 13 1.26 9.46 4.93
CA GLU A 13 2.36 9.78 5.84
C GLU A 13 3.27 8.55 6.02
N LEU A 14 2.66 7.41 6.32
CA LEU A 14 3.37 6.14 6.51
C LEU A 14 4.22 5.76 5.29
N LEU A 15 3.63 5.76 4.09
CA LEU A 15 4.34 5.35 2.87
C LEU A 15 5.45 6.32 2.50
N ASN A 16 5.22 7.62 2.65
CA ASN A 16 6.23 8.64 2.39
C ASN A 16 7.40 8.57 3.36
N ASP A 17 7.17 8.26 4.63
CA ASP A 17 8.24 8.09 5.60
C ASP A 17 9.08 6.83 5.33
N VAL A 18 8.43 5.73 4.90
CA VAL A 18 9.16 4.53 4.46
C VAL A 18 9.98 4.82 3.19
N LEU A 19 9.45 5.56 2.21
CA LEU A 19 10.16 5.94 0.98
C LEU A 19 11.42 6.78 1.26
N LYS A 20 11.39 7.66 2.28
CA LYS A 20 12.57 8.43 2.71
C LYS A 20 13.69 7.53 3.19
N GLY A 21 13.36 6.46 3.92
CA GLY A 21 14.32 5.47 4.43
C GLY A 21 14.74 4.41 3.40
N LEU A 22 14.09 4.37 2.24
CA LEU A 22 14.31 3.34 1.24
C LEU A 22 15.60 3.58 0.44
N SER A 23 16.37 2.51 0.23
CA SER A 23 17.54 2.51 -0.67
C SER A 23 17.11 2.79 -2.13
N SER A 24 18.05 3.18 -2.98
CA SER A 24 17.76 3.63 -4.36
C SER A 24 17.00 2.63 -5.22
N ASN A 25 17.09 1.33 -4.92
CA ASN A 25 16.38 0.25 -5.63
C ASN A 25 15.42 -0.52 -4.71
N GLY A 26 15.10 0.04 -3.55
CA GLY A 26 14.20 -0.61 -2.62
C GLY A 26 12.75 -0.59 -3.15
N VAL A 27 11.98 -1.56 -2.68
CA VAL A 27 10.58 -1.74 -3.07
C VAL A 27 9.75 -1.86 -1.81
N ILE A 28 8.63 -1.15 -1.76
CA ILE A 28 7.63 -1.29 -0.69
C ILE A 28 6.50 -2.17 -1.23
N TYR A 29 6.20 -3.24 -0.49
CA TYR A 29 4.97 -4.01 -0.67
C TYR A 29 3.98 -3.60 0.40
N PHE A 30 3.02 -2.77 0.02
CA PHE A 30 1.97 -2.32 0.92
C PHE A 30 0.73 -3.18 0.74
N SER A 31 0.15 -3.67 1.84
CA SER A 31 -1.11 -4.39 1.78
C SER A 31 -1.99 -4.09 2.99
N THR A 32 -3.30 -4.09 2.77
CA THR A 32 -4.30 -3.86 3.82
C THR A 32 -5.58 -4.62 3.52
N ASN A 33 -6.26 -5.10 4.56
CA ASN A 33 -7.56 -5.76 4.47
C ASN A 33 -8.73 -4.79 4.71
N PHE A 34 -8.46 -3.49 4.82
CA PHE A 34 -9.53 -2.51 4.96
C PHE A 34 -10.35 -2.43 3.66
N THR A 35 -11.57 -2.95 3.71
CA THR A 35 -12.39 -3.21 2.51
C THR A 35 -12.81 -1.95 1.75
N LYS A 36 -12.81 -0.79 2.40
CA LYS A 36 -13.12 0.52 1.81
C LYS A 36 -11.88 1.36 1.55
N PHE A 37 -10.69 0.76 1.58
CA PHE A 37 -9.44 1.48 1.36
C PHE A 37 -9.40 2.09 -0.04
N VAL A 38 -9.00 3.35 -0.11
CA VAL A 38 -8.71 4.08 -1.34
C VAL A 38 -7.31 4.66 -1.20
N LEU A 39 -6.42 4.29 -2.11
CA LEU A 39 -5.05 4.78 -2.14
C LEU A 39 -5.01 6.20 -2.69
N GLU A 40 -4.52 7.16 -1.92
CA GLU A 40 -4.29 8.55 -2.37
C GLU A 40 -2.96 8.65 -3.14
N GLN A 41 -2.89 7.99 -4.30
CA GLN A 41 -1.67 7.82 -5.10
C GLN A 41 -0.96 9.14 -5.39
N ASP A 42 -1.71 10.20 -5.71
CA ASP A 42 -1.17 11.52 -6.06
C ASP A 42 -0.42 12.21 -4.91
N LYS A 43 -0.57 11.72 -3.67
CA LYS A 43 0.10 12.27 -2.48
C LYS A 43 1.32 11.46 -2.05
N ILE A 44 1.63 10.37 -2.74
CA ILE A 44 2.74 9.47 -2.42
C ILE A 44 3.93 9.84 -3.31
N ASN A 45 5.08 10.10 -2.71
CA ASN A 45 6.33 10.50 -3.38
C ASN A 45 7.08 9.30 -3.98
N ALA A 46 6.35 8.45 -4.69
CA ALA A 46 6.87 7.28 -5.39
C ALA A 46 6.98 7.57 -6.90
N THR A 47 7.94 6.96 -7.57
CA THR A 47 8.00 7.02 -9.05
C THR A 47 6.99 6.07 -9.68
N VAL A 48 6.77 4.91 -9.06
CA VAL A 48 5.87 3.88 -9.58
C VAL A 48 5.02 3.32 -8.46
N ILE A 49 3.71 3.23 -8.72
CA ILE A 49 2.73 2.54 -7.87
C ILE A 49 1.98 1.58 -8.76
N LYS A 50 1.98 0.30 -8.40
CA LYS A 50 1.28 -0.76 -9.15
C LYS A 50 0.36 -1.54 -8.22
N ASP A 51 -0.92 -1.61 -8.58
CA ASP A 51 -1.85 -2.56 -7.96
C ASP A 51 -1.48 -3.99 -8.40
N ILE A 52 -1.12 -4.82 -7.43
CA ILE A 52 -0.79 -6.24 -7.59
C ILE A 52 -1.76 -7.13 -6.81
N THR A 53 -2.92 -6.61 -6.41
CA THR A 53 -3.95 -7.32 -5.65
C THR A 53 -4.34 -8.60 -6.35
N LYS A 54 -4.73 -8.53 -7.64
CA LYS A 54 -5.10 -9.72 -8.42
C LYS A 54 -3.93 -10.70 -8.56
N ALA A 55 -2.73 -10.20 -8.86
CA ALA A 55 -1.55 -11.02 -9.07
C ALA A 55 -1.12 -11.78 -7.80
N THR A 56 -1.51 -11.28 -6.62
CA THR A 56 -1.19 -11.89 -5.33
C THR A 56 -2.40 -12.59 -4.70
N THR A 57 -3.55 -12.66 -5.37
CA THR A 57 -4.72 -13.41 -4.91
C THR A 57 -4.65 -14.85 -5.43
N PRO A 58 -4.51 -15.85 -4.54
CA PRO A 58 -4.56 -17.26 -4.93
C PRO A 58 -5.91 -17.65 -5.52
N PHE A 59 -5.93 -18.66 -6.40
CA PHE A 59 -7.15 -19.08 -7.11
C PHE A 59 -8.27 -19.57 -6.16
N ASP A 60 -7.91 -20.20 -5.04
CA ASP A 60 -8.83 -20.71 -4.02
C ASP A 60 -9.47 -19.59 -3.17
N PHE A 61 -8.90 -18.38 -3.26
CA PHE A 61 -9.33 -17.17 -2.56
C PHE A 61 -9.97 -16.12 -3.47
N GLU A 62 -10.13 -16.41 -4.76
CA GLU A 62 -10.81 -15.51 -5.70
C GLU A 62 -12.24 -15.20 -5.22
N GLY A 63 -12.58 -13.92 -5.12
CA GLY A 63 -13.86 -13.44 -4.57
C GLY A 63 -14.03 -13.55 -3.04
N LYS A 64 -13.16 -14.29 -2.34
CA LYS A 64 -13.22 -14.47 -0.87
C LYS A 64 -12.29 -13.52 -0.12
N LEU A 65 -11.12 -13.24 -0.70
CA LEU A 65 -10.10 -12.40 -0.06
C LEU A 65 -10.30 -10.92 -0.42
N LYS A 66 -10.86 -10.16 0.52
CA LYS A 66 -11.04 -8.71 0.38
C LYS A 66 -9.84 -7.98 0.97
N ARG A 67 -8.87 -7.67 0.11
CA ARG A 67 -7.67 -6.91 0.48
C ARG A 67 -7.17 -6.11 -0.71
N TRP A 68 -6.20 -5.25 -0.43
CA TRP A 68 -5.47 -4.47 -1.40
C TRP A 68 -3.99 -4.78 -1.28
N CYS A 69 -3.27 -4.78 -2.40
CA CYS A 69 -1.84 -4.96 -2.43
C CYS A 69 -1.20 -4.12 -3.53
N TYR A 70 -0.24 -3.31 -3.14
CA TYR A 70 0.47 -2.39 -4.02
C TYR A 70 1.98 -2.65 -3.94
N LYS A 71 2.62 -2.62 -5.11
CA LYS A 71 4.07 -2.52 -5.24
C LYS A 71 4.41 -1.05 -5.49
N ILE A 72 5.28 -0.48 -4.66
CA ILE A 72 5.64 0.94 -4.68
C ILE A 72 7.17 1.05 -4.78
N GLU A 73 7.66 1.86 -5.70
CA GLU A 73 9.08 2.05 -6.00
C GLU A 73 9.47 3.53 -5.91
N LYS A 74 10.74 3.78 -5.59
CA LYS A 74 11.29 5.13 -5.37
C LYS A 74 11.62 5.87 -6.65
#